data_AF-A0A1M4W4I9-F1
#
_entry.id   AF-A0A1M4W4I9-F1
#
_cell.length_a   1.000
_cell.length_b   1.000
_cell.length_c   1.000
_cell.angle_alpha   90.00
_cell.angle_beta   90.00
_cell.angle_gamma   90.00
#
_symmetry.space_group_name_H-M   'P 1'
#
loop_
_entity.id
_entity.type
_entity.pdbx_description
1 polymer ?
#
loop_
_entity_poly.entity_id
_entity_poly.type
_entity_poly.pdbx_seq_one_letter_code
_entity_poly.pdbx_strand_id
1 'polypeptide(L)'
;MKYAYTVIIGGLLLFTACKDPSEKSEIAKDSTAAATKKDSSTYLKPGFDYVTQVPDSLKTPEQKKLAKQLLEISIEHIKVVDNRMVFDMSRDEFLKTSIPIEYYDLFKKDMKNNNRYIKEQSIKNVDEMIEEYRRNTREVLKEKY
;
A
#
# COMPACT_ATOMS: atom_id res chain seq x y z
N MET A 1 35.17 4.47 -8.38
CA MET A 1 34.11 3.45 -8.54
C MET A 1 33.56 3.06 -7.18
N LYS A 2 32.23 3.08 -7.02
CA LYS A 2 31.38 2.20 -6.18
C LYS A 2 30.06 2.94 -5.85
N TYR A 3 29.09 2.84 -6.75
CA TYR A 3 27.68 3.09 -6.45
C TYR A 3 27.03 1.75 -6.08
N ALA A 4 26.31 1.71 -4.96
CA ALA A 4 25.45 0.58 -4.58
C ALA A 4 24.40 1.03 -3.54
N TYR A 5 23.57 2.02 -3.89
CA TYR A 5 22.34 2.27 -3.15
C TYR A 5 21.26 1.33 -3.67
N THR A 6 21.08 0.20 -2.98
CA THR A 6 20.00 -0.75 -3.30
C THR A 6 18.69 -0.23 -2.72
N VAL A 7 18.02 0.62 -3.50
CA VAL A 7 16.67 1.12 -3.18
C VAL A 7 15.68 -0.02 -3.29
N ILE A 8 15.14 -0.51 -2.16
CA ILE A 8 13.96 -1.36 -2.12
C ILE A 8 12.78 -0.55 -1.58
N ILE A 9 12.31 0.39 -2.42
CA ILE A 9 10.98 0.99 -2.24
C ILE A 9 9.96 -0.02 -2.76
N GLY A 10 9.34 -0.75 -1.84
CA GLY A 10 8.26 -1.69 -2.13
C GLY A 10 6.98 -0.95 -2.50
N GLY A 11 6.88 -0.45 -3.73
CA GLY A 11 5.74 0.35 -4.18
C GLY A 11 5.74 0.81 -5.63
N LEU A 12 6.63 0.30 -6.50
CA LEU A 12 6.61 0.64 -7.93
C LEU A 12 5.84 -0.43 -8.72
N LEU A 13 4.75 -0.01 -9.40
CA LEU A 13 4.08 -0.81 -10.41
C LEU A 13 5.03 -1.07 -11.59
N LEU A 14 5.45 -2.31 -11.82
CA LEU A 14 5.95 -2.73 -13.13
C LEU A 14 5.39 -4.07 -13.56
N PHE A 15 4.78 -4.02 -14.74
CA PHE A 15 4.42 -5.13 -15.61
C PHE A 15 5.57 -6.13 -15.75
N THR A 16 5.37 -7.38 -15.28
CA THR A 16 6.05 -8.52 -15.91
C THR A 16 5.27 -8.90 -17.15
N ALA A 17 5.81 -8.53 -18.31
CA ALA A 17 5.22 -8.80 -19.61
C ALA A 17 4.94 -10.30 -19.84
N CYS A 18 4.01 -10.59 -20.75
CA CYS A 18 3.90 -11.91 -21.35
C CYS A 18 5.27 -12.33 -21.90
N LYS A 19 5.71 -13.54 -21.55
CA LYS A 19 6.75 -14.27 -22.29
C LYS A 19 6.11 -15.52 -22.86
N ASP A 20 6.20 -15.65 -24.18
CA ASP A 20 5.82 -16.86 -24.91
C ASP A 20 6.72 -18.06 -24.52
N PRO A 21 6.24 -19.30 -24.68
CA PRO A 21 6.87 -20.47 -24.07
C PRO A 21 7.94 -21.13 -24.95
N SER A 22 9.17 -20.64 -24.85
CA SER A 22 10.41 -21.43 -24.94
C SER A 22 11.40 -20.80 -23.95
N GLU A 23 12.15 -21.54 -23.14
CA GLU A 23 13.04 -22.66 -23.49
C GLU A 23 13.28 -23.53 -22.23
N LYS A 24 13.58 -24.83 -22.39
CA LYS A 24 13.79 -25.75 -21.25
C LYS A 24 15.21 -25.61 -20.69
N SER A 25 15.35 -25.61 -19.35
CA SER A 25 16.61 -25.99 -18.69
C SER A 25 16.39 -26.50 -17.27
N GLU A 26 17.07 -27.61 -16.95
CA GLU A 26 16.88 -28.51 -15.81
C GLU A 26 18.31 -28.87 -15.34
N ILE A 27 18.74 -28.75 -14.07
CA ILE A 27 18.18 -29.23 -12.79
C ILE A 27 18.78 -28.36 -11.65
N ALA A 28 18.08 -28.09 -10.52
CA ALA A 28 18.35 -28.81 -9.26
C ALA A 28 17.37 -28.46 -8.11
N LYS A 29 17.09 -29.47 -7.29
CA LYS A 29 16.33 -29.35 -6.03
C LYS A 29 17.27 -28.93 -4.89
N ASP A 30 16.94 -27.85 -4.19
CA ASP A 30 17.01 -27.87 -2.73
C ASP A 30 15.72 -27.25 -2.17
N SER A 31 15.16 -27.89 -1.14
CA SER A 31 13.79 -27.70 -0.70
C SER A 31 13.76 -27.39 0.80
N THR A 32 14.13 -26.17 1.16
CA THR A 32 13.74 -25.56 2.43
C THR A 32 12.65 -24.52 2.20
N ALA A 33 11.50 -25.02 1.74
CA ALA A 33 10.28 -24.23 1.56
C ALA A 33 9.68 -23.80 2.92
N ALA A 34 10.25 -22.77 3.55
CA ALA A 34 9.58 -21.97 4.57
C ALA A 34 8.56 -21.00 3.93
N ALA A 35 7.68 -21.55 3.09
CA ALA A 35 6.57 -20.84 2.48
C ALA A 35 5.57 -20.48 3.58
N THR A 36 5.74 -19.30 4.18
CA THR A 36 4.85 -18.77 5.20
C THR A 36 3.52 -18.39 4.55
N LYS A 37 2.64 -19.40 4.36
CA LYS A 37 1.24 -19.23 3.96
C LYS A 37 0.47 -18.55 5.09
N LYS A 38 0.71 -17.25 5.30
CA LYS A 38 -0.09 -16.41 6.19
C LYS A 38 -1.29 -15.91 5.39
N ASP A 39 -2.40 -16.58 5.65
CA ASP A 39 -3.71 -16.43 5.03
C ASP A 39 -4.02 -15.04 4.44
N SER A 40 -4.05 -14.97 3.11
CA SER A 40 -4.40 -13.77 2.33
C SER A 40 -5.93 -13.56 2.25
N SER A 41 -6.73 -14.58 2.57
CA SER A 41 -8.16 -14.64 2.22
C SER A 41 -9.09 -13.66 2.97
N THR A 42 -8.56 -12.96 3.98
CA THR A 42 -9.35 -12.06 4.86
C THR A 42 -8.74 -10.66 5.02
N TYR A 43 -7.84 -10.21 4.14
CA TYR A 43 -7.30 -8.85 4.22
C TYR A 43 -8.34 -7.77 3.85
N LEU A 44 -9.04 -7.94 2.73
CA LEU A 44 -10.18 -7.10 2.35
C LEU A 44 -11.49 -7.71 2.85
N LYS A 45 -12.52 -6.88 3.07
CA LYS A 45 -13.86 -7.37 3.41
C LYS A 45 -14.47 -8.08 2.19
N PRO A 46 -14.88 -9.36 2.28
CA PRO A 46 -15.54 -10.05 1.18
C PRO A 46 -16.85 -9.35 0.78
N GLY A 47 -17.10 -9.22 -0.53
CA GLY A 47 -18.31 -8.59 -1.07
C GLY A 47 -18.35 -7.06 -0.95
N PHE A 48 -17.22 -6.40 -0.69
CA PHE A 48 -17.10 -4.95 -0.77
C PHE A 48 -16.14 -4.55 -1.89
N ASP A 49 -16.57 -3.64 -2.77
CA ASP A 49 -15.82 -3.22 -3.96
C ASP A 49 -14.83 -2.09 -3.63
N TYR A 50 -13.57 -2.46 -3.39
CA TYR A 50 -12.51 -1.49 -3.11
C TYR A 50 -12.03 -0.80 -4.38
N VAL A 51 -12.10 0.54 -4.40
CA VAL A 51 -11.68 1.38 -5.54
C VAL A 51 -10.19 1.25 -5.87
N THR A 52 -9.39 0.79 -4.89
CA THR A 52 -7.97 0.48 -5.04
C THR A 52 -7.72 -0.78 -5.90
N GLN A 53 -8.72 -1.65 -6.09
CA GLN A 53 -8.64 -2.84 -6.94
C GLN A 53 -9.03 -2.57 -8.40
N VAL A 54 -9.77 -1.48 -8.67
CA VAL A 54 -10.20 -1.12 -10.03
C VAL A 54 -9.04 -0.47 -10.79
N PRO A 55 -8.62 -0.97 -11.98
CA PRO A 55 -7.59 -0.32 -12.80
C PRO A 55 -7.96 1.13 -13.14
N ASP A 56 -6.98 2.04 -13.16
CA ASP A 56 -7.24 3.49 -13.37
C ASP A 56 -7.96 3.83 -14.67
N SER A 57 -7.71 3.06 -15.74
CA SER A 57 -8.38 3.18 -17.03
C SER A 57 -9.86 2.79 -16.99
N LEU A 58 -10.29 2.01 -15.99
CA LEU A 58 -11.64 1.52 -15.81
C LEU A 58 -12.42 2.24 -14.70
N LYS A 59 -11.79 3.15 -13.95
CA LYS A 59 -12.46 3.90 -12.87
C LYS A 59 -13.47 4.90 -13.44
N THR A 60 -14.71 4.85 -12.92
CA THR A 60 -15.73 5.90 -13.15
C THR A 60 -15.31 7.25 -12.53
N PRO A 61 -15.95 8.38 -12.88
CA PRO A 61 -15.68 9.67 -12.24
C PRO A 61 -15.84 9.65 -10.71
N GLU A 62 -16.84 8.95 -10.20
CA GLU A 62 -17.14 8.80 -8.77
C GLU A 62 -16.05 7.98 -8.08
N GLN A 63 -15.59 6.90 -8.72
CA GLN A 63 -14.45 6.10 -8.25
C GLN A 63 -13.14 6.90 -8.26
N LYS A 64 -12.91 7.74 -9.28
CA LYS A 64 -11.76 8.65 -9.33
C LYS A 64 -11.81 9.66 -8.18
N LYS A 65 -12.97 10.27 -7.93
CA LYS A 65 -13.19 11.18 -6.80
C LYS A 65 -12.95 10.49 -5.46
N LEU A 66 -13.53 9.30 -5.24
CA LEU A 66 -13.30 8.52 -4.02
C LEU A 66 -11.82 8.18 -3.82
N ALA A 67 -11.12 7.74 -4.87
CA ALA A 67 -9.70 7.47 -4.81
C ALA A 67 -8.86 8.72 -4.49
N LYS A 68 -9.23 9.90 -5.01
CA LYS A 68 -8.62 11.19 -4.63
C LYS A 68 -8.80 11.47 -3.13
N GLN A 69 -10.04 11.40 -2.63
CA GLN A 69 -10.37 11.67 -1.23
C GLN A 69 -9.64 10.72 -0.26
N LEU A 70 -9.47 9.44 -0.64
CA LEU A 70 -8.71 8.48 0.17
C LEU A 70 -7.21 8.81 0.22
N LEU A 71 -6.63 9.34 -0.86
CA LEU A 71 -5.24 9.82 -0.88
C LEU A 71 -5.05 11.12 -0.10
N GLU A 72 -6.04 12.02 -0.13
CA GLU A 72 -6.04 13.25 0.66
C GLU A 72 -6.11 12.91 2.17
N ILE A 73 -7.03 12.04 2.57
CA ILE A 73 -7.13 11.53 3.94
C ILE A 73 -5.84 10.83 4.38
N SER A 74 -5.19 10.03 3.52
CA SER A 74 -3.99 9.31 3.92
C SER A 74 -2.79 10.23 4.15
N ILE A 75 -2.59 11.29 3.35
CA ILE A 75 -1.47 12.23 3.57
C ILE A 75 -1.68 13.15 4.78
N GLU A 76 -2.93 13.49 5.10
CA GLU A 76 -3.30 14.35 6.23
C GLU A 76 -3.30 13.60 7.57
N HIS A 77 -3.86 12.39 7.59
CA HIS A 77 -4.19 11.67 8.83
C HIS A 77 -3.29 10.47 9.16
N ILE A 78 -2.39 10.05 8.28
CA ILE A 78 -1.29 9.15 8.67
C ILE A 78 -0.17 10.00 9.24
N LYS A 79 0.08 9.88 10.54
CA LYS A 79 1.18 10.52 11.28
C LYS A 79 2.20 9.48 11.74
N VAL A 80 3.35 9.94 12.21
CA VAL A 80 4.36 9.10 12.85
C VAL A 80 4.49 9.52 14.32
N VAL A 81 4.47 8.54 15.21
CA VAL A 81 4.66 8.70 16.66
C VAL A 81 5.53 7.53 17.12
N ASP A 82 6.62 7.80 17.84
CA ASP A 82 7.58 6.79 18.33
C ASP A 82 8.06 5.81 17.23
N ASN A 83 8.35 6.33 16.03
CA ASN A 83 8.73 5.55 14.84
C ASN A 83 7.67 4.47 14.47
N ARG A 84 6.40 4.83 14.57
CA ARG A 84 5.24 4.02 14.15
C ARG A 84 4.21 4.88 13.43
N MET A 85 3.60 4.33 12.39
CA MET A 85 2.49 4.95 11.68
C MET A 85 1.20 4.94 12.54
N VAL A 86 0.52 6.07 12.65
CA VAL A 86 -0.73 6.24 13.38
C VAL A 86 -1.74 6.91 12.46
N PHE A 87 -2.88 6.26 12.22
CA PHE A 87 -4.03 6.90 11.58
C PHE A 87 -4.83 7.62 12.67
N ASP A 88 -4.81 8.95 12.64
CA ASP A 88 -5.23 9.82 13.74
C ASP A 88 -6.68 10.34 13.63
N MET A 89 -7.33 10.17 12.49
CA MET A 89 -8.76 10.46 12.34
C MET A 89 -9.58 9.47 13.21
N SER A 90 -10.56 10.00 13.95
CA SER A 90 -11.53 9.18 14.67
C SER A 90 -12.55 8.53 13.72
N ARG A 91 -13.23 7.49 14.21
CA ARG A 91 -14.29 6.82 13.43
C ARG A 91 -15.46 7.74 13.11
N ASP A 92 -15.81 8.63 14.04
CA ASP A 92 -16.96 9.53 13.91
C ASP A 92 -16.65 10.75 13.01
N GLU A 93 -15.38 11.17 12.92
CA GLU A 93 -14.92 12.10 11.89
C GLU A 93 -14.94 11.44 10.51
N PHE A 94 -14.45 10.19 10.41
CA PHE A 94 -14.44 9.45 9.15
C PHE A 94 -15.86 9.28 8.59
N LEU A 95 -16.85 8.94 9.43
CA LEU A 95 -18.25 8.83 9.02
C LEU A 95 -18.85 10.12 8.43
N LYS A 96 -18.31 11.30 8.78
CA LYS A 96 -18.75 12.59 8.21
C LYS A 96 -18.24 12.83 6.79
N THR A 97 -17.21 12.10 6.34
CA THR A 97 -16.64 12.24 4.98
C THR A 97 -17.53 11.68 3.87
N SER A 98 -18.62 10.97 4.23
CA SER A 98 -19.45 10.17 3.32
C SER A 98 -18.72 9.01 2.61
N ILE A 99 -17.50 8.67 3.03
CA ILE A 99 -16.76 7.51 2.55
C ILE A 99 -17.23 6.24 3.30
N PRO A 100 -17.37 5.08 2.62
CA PRO A 100 -17.74 3.83 3.28
C PRO A 100 -16.78 3.43 4.41
N ILE A 101 -17.33 2.95 5.52
CA ILE A 101 -16.59 2.66 6.75
C ILE A 101 -15.52 1.57 6.57
N GLU A 102 -15.67 0.71 5.56
CA GLU A 102 -14.70 -0.30 5.17
C GLU A 102 -13.31 0.26 4.87
N TYR A 103 -13.20 1.53 4.45
CA TYR A 103 -11.92 2.21 4.26
C TYR A 103 -11.29 2.67 5.58
N TYR A 104 -12.09 3.05 6.59
CA TYR A 104 -11.58 3.31 7.95
C TYR A 104 -10.94 2.03 8.53
N ASP A 105 -11.67 0.92 8.45
CA ASP A 105 -11.21 -0.37 8.94
C ASP A 105 -9.95 -0.82 8.21
N LEU A 106 -9.86 -0.57 6.90
CA LEU A 106 -8.65 -0.79 6.10
C LEU A 106 -7.49 0.08 6.59
N PHE A 107 -7.66 1.40 6.73
CA PHE A 107 -6.60 2.27 7.28
C PHE A 107 -6.08 1.79 8.64
N LYS A 108 -6.95 1.40 9.58
CA LYS A 108 -6.51 0.86 10.89
C LYS A 108 -5.76 -0.48 10.74
N LYS A 109 -6.18 -1.33 9.81
CA LYS A 109 -5.53 -2.62 9.50
C LYS A 109 -4.13 -2.40 8.90
N ASP A 110 -3.99 -1.38 8.07
CA ASP A 110 -2.74 -1.03 7.39
C ASP A 110 -1.71 -0.49 8.38
N MET A 111 -2.12 0.42 9.29
CA MET A 111 -1.23 0.87 10.36
C MET A 111 -0.76 -0.31 11.22
N LYS A 112 -1.64 -1.25 11.55
CA LYS A 112 -1.30 -2.46 12.33
C LYS A 112 -0.34 -3.39 11.57
N ASN A 113 -0.49 -3.52 10.26
CA ASN A 113 0.35 -4.35 9.41
C ASN A 113 1.72 -3.71 9.18
N ASN A 114 1.75 -2.45 8.81
CA ASN A 114 2.98 -1.70 8.55
C ASN A 114 3.81 -1.56 9.83
N ASN A 115 3.21 -1.24 10.98
CA ASN A 115 3.93 -1.18 12.25
C ASN A 115 4.49 -2.52 12.71
N ARG A 116 3.81 -3.64 12.38
CA ARG A 116 4.35 -4.98 12.61
C ARG A 116 5.59 -5.20 11.74
N TYR A 117 5.51 -4.90 10.44
CA TYR A 117 6.63 -5.01 9.51
C TYR A 117 7.82 -4.11 9.91
N ILE A 118 7.57 -2.83 10.23
CA ILE A 118 8.55 -1.88 10.76
C ILE A 118 9.29 -2.46 11.96
N LYS A 119 8.57 -3.08 12.91
CA LYS A 119 9.17 -3.73 14.08
C LYS A 119 9.96 -4.98 13.71
N GLU A 120 9.40 -5.86 12.86
CA GLU A 120 10.04 -7.11 12.41
C GLU A 120 11.34 -6.85 11.64
N GLN A 121 11.38 -5.79 10.81
CA GLN A 121 12.56 -5.37 10.04
C GLN A 121 13.44 -4.33 10.75
N SER A 122 13.12 -3.97 12.00
CA SER A 122 13.86 -2.97 12.80
C SER A 122 14.04 -1.60 12.12
N ILE A 123 13.14 -1.19 11.22
CA ILE A 123 13.19 0.10 10.50
C ILE A 123 13.14 1.27 11.50
N LYS A 124 13.99 2.28 11.30
CA LYS A 124 14.21 3.41 12.25
C LYS A 124 13.88 4.80 11.70
N ASN A 125 13.54 4.91 10.42
CA ASN A 125 13.33 6.17 9.72
C ASN A 125 11.91 6.28 9.14
N VAL A 126 10.91 5.86 9.92
CA VAL A 126 9.50 5.88 9.48
C VAL A 126 9.03 7.31 9.17
N ASP A 127 9.52 8.33 9.89
CA ASP A 127 9.27 9.74 9.59
C ASP A 127 9.67 10.13 8.16
N GLU A 128 10.90 9.76 7.74
CA GLU A 128 11.41 10.03 6.39
C GLU A 128 10.56 9.34 5.32
N MET A 129 10.19 8.07 5.55
CA MET A 129 9.34 7.30 4.65
C MET A 129 7.96 7.93 4.47
N ILE A 130 7.38 8.51 5.52
CA ILE A 130 6.07 9.18 5.45
C ILE A 130 6.16 10.55 4.80
N GLU A 131 7.25 11.31 4.98
CA GLU A 131 7.48 12.56 4.23
C GLU A 131 7.72 12.32 2.74
N GLU A 132 8.46 11.26 2.37
CA GLU A 132 8.60 10.85 0.98
C GLU A 132 7.25 10.43 0.38
N TYR A 133 6.49 9.60 1.09
CA TYR A 133 5.14 9.20 0.70
C TYR A 133 4.21 10.40 0.47
N ARG A 134 4.22 11.38 1.40
CA ARG A 134 3.44 12.62 1.28
C ARG A 134 3.84 13.43 0.07
N ARG A 135 5.14 13.56 -0.21
CA ARG A 135 5.66 14.26 -1.40
C ARG A 135 5.20 13.58 -2.68
N ASN A 136 5.46 12.28 -2.82
CA ASN A 136 5.12 11.52 -4.03
C ASN A 136 3.60 11.49 -4.27
N THR A 137 2.80 11.35 -3.21
CA THR A 137 1.32 11.37 -3.31
C THR A 137 0.79 12.75 -3.70
N ARG A 138 1.41 13.85 -3.24
CA ARG A 138 1.04 15.22 -3.68
C ARG A 138 1.32 15.46 -5.16
N GLU A 139 2.39 14.91 -5.72
CA GLU A 139 2.62 15.01 -7.18
C GLU A 139 1.59 14.19 -7.96
N VAL A 140 1.29 12.95 -7.53
CA VAL A 140 0.19 12.15 -8.11
C VAL A 140 -1.16 12.89 -8.04
N LEU A 141 -1.45 13.59 -6.94
CA LEU A 141 -2.68 14.38 -6.79
C LEU A 141 -2.75 15.58 -7.75
N LYS A 142 -1.63 16.17 -8.15
CA LYS A 142 -1.56 17.28 -9.14
C LYS A 142 -1.62 16.79 -10.58
N GLU A 143 -1.00 15.65 -10.88
CA GLU A 143 -0.88 15.13 -12.25
C GLU A 143 -2.14 14.41 -12.72
N LYS A 144 -2.92 13.84 -11.78
CA LYS A 144 -4.01 12.90 -12.09
C LYS A 144 -5.42 13.41 -11.77
N TYR A 145 -5.57 14.48 -10.97
CA TYR A 145 -6.86 14.93 -10.40
C TYR A 145 -6.98 16.45 -10.22
#